data_AF-A0A3D5UX39-F1
#
_entry.id   AF-A0A3D5UX39-F1
#
_cell.length_a   1.000
_cell.length_b   1.000
_cell.length_c   1.000
_cell.angle_alpha   90.00
_cell.angle_beta   90.00
_cell.angle_gamma   90.00
#
_symmetry.space_group_name_H-M   'P 1'
#
loop_
_entity.id
_entity.type
_entity.pdbx_description
1 polymer ?
#
loop_
_entity_poly.entity_id
_entity_poly.type
_entity_poly.pdbx_seq_one_letter_code
_entity_poly.pdbx_strand_id
1 'polypeptide(L)'
;MEIEQPKYPQPATVDPIDAEFWKLCQDGVLRFQQCSSCGTWRFLPRYMCAKCSSPDYEWKASSGRGRIFSWTVTYQPFHPAFAGDVPYIAAVVELEEGVRMATRLLDCDPEAVTLDMPVTLVFKDIGDGFKLPCFKPATK
;
A
#
# COMPACT_ATOMS: atom_id res chain seq x y z
N MET A 1 10.34 -35.00 -0.55
CA MET A 1 9.15 -34.30 -1.09
C MET A 1 9.42 -32.83 -0.91
N GLU A 2 9.79 -32.14 -1.98
CA GLU A 2 9.87 -30.67 -1.97
C GLU A 2 8.42 -30.17 -1.87
N ILE A 3 8.10 -29.53 -0.75
CA ILE A 3 6.79 -28.89 -0.57
C ILE A 3 6.88 -27.58 -1.34
N GLU A 4 6.21 -27.50 -2.49
CA GLU A 4 6.16 -26.28 -3.29
C GLU A 4 5.62 -25.13 -2.41
N GLN A 5 6.39 -24.07 -2.27
CA GLN A 5 6.03 -22.97 -1.39
C GLN A 5 4.80 -22.25 -1.98
N PRO A 6 3.70 -22.10 -1.21
CA PRO A 6 2.49 -21.51 -1.74
C PRO A 6 2.73 -20.06 -2.13
N LYS A 7 2.20 -19.67 -3.30
CA LYS A 7 2.31 -18.31 -3.82
C LYS A 7 1.62 -17.31 -2.91
N TYR A 8 2.12 -16.08 -2.90
CA TYR A 8 1.45 -14.98 -2.23
C TYR A 8 0.07 -14.72 -2.87
N PRO A 9 -0.98 -14.49 -2.06
CA PRO A 9 -2.26 -14.10 -2.60
C PRO A 9 -2.14 -12.71 -3.25
N GLN A 10 -2.62 -12.60 -4.48
CA GLN A 10 -2.77 -11.30 -5.16
C GLN A 10 -4.12 -10.68 -4.81
N PRO A 11 -4.25 -9.34 -4.84
CA PRO A 11 -5.53 -8.66 -4.65
C PRO A 11 -6.60 -9.18 -5.63
N ALA A 12 -7.72 -9.68 -5.10
CA ALA A 12 -8.86 -10.08 -5.90
C ALA A 12 -9.69 -8.85 -6.27
N THR A 13 -9.49 -8.30 -7.47
CA THR A 13 -10.17 -7.08 -7.92
C THR A 13 -11.46 -7.41 -8.66
N VAL A 14 -12.59 -7.28 -7.97
CA VAL A 14 -13.91 -7.45 -8.60
C VAL A 14 -14.37 -6.16 -9.29
N ASP A 15 -14.06 -5.00 -8.70
CA ASP A 15 -14.42 -3.69 -9.25
C ASP A 15 -13.34 -3.19 -10.24
N PRO A 16 -13.72 -2.73 -11.45
CA PRO A 16 -12.78 -2.15 -12.42
C PRO A 16 -11.89 -1.03 -11.88
N ILE A 17 -12.40 -0.20 -10.96
CA ILE A 17 -11.62 0.93 -10.42
C ILE A 17 -10.51 0.48 -9.47
N ASP A 18 -10.73 -0.63 -8.76
CA ASP A 18 -9.70 -1.28 -7.96
C ASP A 18 -8.68 -1.95 -8.87
N ALA A 19 -9.14 -2.64 -9.91
CA ALA A 19 -8.26 -3.27 -10.91
C ALA A 19 -7.32 -2.25 -11.57
N GLU A 20 -7.81 -1.03 -11.86
CA GLU A 20 -6.99 0.04 -12.40
C GLU A 20 -5.90 0.50 -11.43
N PHE A 21 -6.22 0.69 -10.15
CA PHE A 21 -5.22 1.03 -9.12
C PHE A 21 -4.08 0.00 -9.09
N TRP A 22 -4.42 -1.29 -9.05
CA TRP A 22 -3.41 -2.35 -9.00
C TRP A 22 -2.61 -2.45 -10.30
N LYS A 23 -3.25 -2.25 -11.46
CA LYS A 23 -2.54 -2.18 -12.74
C LYS A 23 -1.51 -1.04 -12.75
N LEU A 24 -1.90 0.14 -12.27
CA LEU A 24 -1.00 1.30 -12.19
C LEU A 24 0.17 1.04 -11.23
N CYS A 25 -0.02 0.26 -10.17
CA CYS A 25 1.09 -0.11 -9.27
C CYS A 25 2.18 -0.96 -9.95
N GLN A 26 1.87 -1.68 -11.04
CA GLN A 26 2.81 -2.62 -11.66
C GLN A 26 3.99 -1.93 -12.37
N ASP A 27 3.81 -0.67 -12.77
CA ASP A 27 4.89 0.14 -13.34
C ASP A 27 5.88 0.68 -12.28
N GLY A 28 5.64 0.40 -11.00
CA GLY A 28 6.48 0.85 -9.89
C GLY A 28 6.24 2.30 -9.46
N VAL A 29 5.10 2.89 -9.83
CA VAL A 29 4.70 4.23 -9.38
C VAL A 29 3.36 4.15 -8.65
N LEU A 30 3.36 4.57 -7.38
CA LEU A 30 2.13 4.70 -6.61
C LEU A 30 1.32 5.89 -7.10
N ARG A 31 0.05 5.67 -7.39
CA ARG A 31 -0.88 6.73 -7.81
C ARG A 31 -2.12 6.71 -6.95
N PHE A 32 -2.65 7.90 -6.71
CA PHE A 32 -3.96 8.08 -6.09
C PHE A 32 -4.85 8.92 -7.00
N GLN A 33 -6.15 8.82 -6.79
CA GLN A 33 -7.08 9.69 -7.48
C GLN A 33 -7.01 11.08 -6.86
N GLN A 34 -6.95 12.11 -7.71
CA GLN A 34 -7.23 13.49 -7.32
C GLN A 34 -8.49 13.96 -8.07
N CYS A 35 -9.44 14.51 -7.33
CA CYS A 35 -10.66 15.08 -7.92
C CYS A 35 -10.29 16.25 -8.84
N SER A 36 -10.70 16.19 -10.11
CA SER A 36 -10.40 17.24 -11.09
C SER A 36 -11.16 18.54 -10.81
N SER A 37 -12.30 18.47 -10.12
CA SER A 37 -13.12 19.65 -9.81
C SER A 37 -12.70 20.39 -8.53
N CYS A 38 -12.17 19.68 -7.52
CA CYS A 38 -11.87 20.30 -6.21
C CYS A 38 -10.48 19.99 -5.65
N GLY A 39 -9.63 19.29 -6.40
CA GLY A 39 -8.23 19.00 -6.05
C GLY A 39 -8.04 18.03 -4.88
N THR A 40 -9.10 17.42 -4.35
CA THR A 40 -9.02 16.53 -3.19
C THR A 40 -8.43 15.18 -3.59
N TRP A 41 -7.36 14.77 -2.91
CA TRP A 41 -6.78 13.43 -3.02
C TRP A 41 -7.67 12.37 -2.36
N ARG A 42 -7.72 11.17 -2.92
CA ARG A 42 -8.68 10.13 -2.54
C ARG A 42 -8.04 8.75 -2.55
N PHE A 43 -8.26 8.03 -1.46
CA PHE A 43 -7.96 6.62 -1.32
C PHE A 43 -8.89 6.02 -0.24
N LEU A 44 -9.47 4.83 -0.37
CA LEU A 44 -9.46 3.88 -1.50
C LEU A 44 -10.04 4.46 -2.82
N PRO A 45 -9.80 3.80 -3.98
CA PRO A 45 -10.37 4.22 -5.27
C PRO A 45 -11.90 4.28 -5.22
N ARG A 46 -12.49 5.37 -5.76
CA ARG A 46 -13.95 5.56 -5.79
C ARG A 46 -14.39 6.33 -7.03
N TYR A 47 -15.60 6.06 -7.50
CA TYR A 47 -16.19 6.74 -8.67
C TYR A 47 -16.56 8.20 -8.40
N MET A 48 -16.90 8.55 -7.16
CA MET A 48 -17.39 9.89 -6.80
C MET A 48 -16.54 10.51 -5.69
N CYS A 49 -16.28 11.81 -5.81
CA CYS A 49 -15.57 12.56 -4.78
C CYS A 49 -16.45 12.75 -3.54
N ALA A 50 -16.01 12.25 -2.38
CA ALA A 50 -16.73 12.41 -1.11
C ALA A 50 -16.86 13.87 -0.64
N LYS A 51 -16.05 14.80 -1.17
CA LYS A 51 -16.08 16.23 -0.80
C LYS A 51 -17.04 17.07 -1.61
N CYS A 52 -17.17 16.81 -2.92
CA CYS A 52 -17.93 17.68 -3.84
C CYS A 52 -18.87 16.90 -4.77
N SER A 53 -18.94 15.58 -4.65
CA SER A 53 -19.77 14.69 -5.47
C SER A 53 -19.46 14.72 -6.97
N SER A 54 -18.32 15.28 -7.39
CA SER A 54 -17.90 15.19 -8.80
C SER A 54 -17.45 13.76 -9.14
N PRO A 55 -17.84 13.24 -10.33
CA PRO A 55 -17.31 11.98 -10.87
C PRO A 55 -15.90 12.14 -11.46
N ASP A 56 -15.44 13.37 -11.70
CA ASP A 56 -14.23 13.62 -12.47
C ASP A 56 -12.97 13.46 -11.61
N TYR A 57 -11.98 12.73 -12.14
CA TYR A 57 -10.70 12.54 -11.49
C TYR A 57 -9.56 12.21 -12.45
N GLU A 58 -8.35 12.39 -11.94
CA GLU A 58 -7.12 11.95 -12.57
C GLU A 58 -6.33 11.07 -11.59
N TRP A 59 -5.63 10.06 -12.13
CA TRP A 59 -4.63 9.31 -11.38
C TRP A 59 -3.32 10.10 -11.36
N LYS A 60 -2.93 10.59 -10.20
CA LYS A 60 -1.71 11.36 -10.01
C LYS A 60 -0.69 10.59 -9.19
N ALA A 61 0.58 10.73 -9.57
CA ALA A 61 1.69 10.12 -8.85
C ALA A 61 1.77 10.68 -7.43
N SER A 62 1.88 9.79 -6.45
CA SER A 62 2.23 10.15 -5.09
C SER A 62 3.73 10.43 -5.00
N SER A 63 4.11 11.30 -4.08
CA SER A 63 5.49 11.48 -3.65
C SER A 63 6.12 10.17 -3.12
N GLY A 64 5.29 9.21 -2.70
CA GLY A 64 5.73 7.99 -2.02
C GLY A 64 6.28 8.24 -0.62
N ARG A 65 6.10 9.44 -0.07
CA ARG A 65 6.54 9.82 1.27
C ARG A 65 5.36 9.84 2.22
N GLY A 66 5.61 9.44 3.46
CA GLY A 66 4.59 9.44 4.49
C GLY A 66 5.15 9.22 5.86
N ARG A 67 4.24 8.99 6.81
CA ARG A 67 4.55 8.70 8.21
C ARG A 67 3.69 7.57 8.73
N ILE A 68 4.22 6.83 9.71
CA ILE A 68 3.46 5.79 10.40
C ILE A 68 2.30 6.43 11.18
N PHE A 69 1.07 6.14 10.77
CA PHE A 69 -0.14 6.55 11.47
C PHE A 69 -0.53 5.54 12.54
N SER A 70 -0.42 4.25 12.24
CA SER A 70 -0.64 3.15 13.19
C SER A 70 -0.02 1.85 12.66
N TRP A 71 0.22 0.87 13.53
CA TRP A 71 0.73 -0.44 13.12
C TRP A 71 0.33 -1.54 14.10
N THR A 72 0.42 -2.78 13.62
CA THR A 72 0.41 -4.00 14.44
C THR A 72 1.55 -4.92 14.01
N VAL A 73 2.00 -5.78 14.92
CA VAL A 73 3.00 -6.81 14.62
C VAL A 73 2.31 -8.16 14.60
N THR A 74 2.39 -8.83 13.46
CA THR A 74 1.78 -10.15 13.26
C THR A 74 2.84 -11.23 13.43
N TYR A 75 2.67 -12.05 14.47
CA TYR A 75 3.56 -13.19 14.78
C TYR A 75 3.04 -14.53 14.25
N GLN A 76 1.78 -14.59 13.79
CA GLN A 76 1.16 -15.80 13.28
C GLN A 76 0.81 -15.64 11.79
N PRO A 77 1.25 -16.56 10.91
CA PRO A 77 0.89 -16.50 9.51
C PRO A 77 -0.56 -16.95 9.32
N PHE A 78 -1.41 -16.07 8.79
CA PHE A 78 -2.80 -16.41 8.43
C PHE A 78 -2.94 -17.07 7.07
N HIS A 79 -1.87 -17.09 6.27
CA HIS A 79 -1.76 -17.84 5.02
C HIS A 79 -0.39 -18.51 4.98
N PRO A 80 -0.26 -19.77 4.50
CA PRO A 80 1.01 -20.48 4.45
C PRO A 80 2.14 -19.74 3.71
N ALA A 81 1.81 -18.94 2.69
CA ALA A 81 2.79 -18.13 1.96
C ALA A 81 3.51 -17.10 2.86
N PHE A 82 2.90 -16.68 3.97
CA PHE A 82 3.48 -15.73 4.92
C PHE A 82 4.29 -16.40 6.03
N ALA A 83 4.43 -17.73 6.04
CA ALA A 83 5.13 -18.44 7.12
C ALA A 83 6.60 -18.02 7.26
N GLY A 84 7.26 -17.67 6.16
CA GLY A 84 8.64 -17.14 6.18
C GLY A 84 8.75 -15.65 6.47
N ASP A 85 7.62 -14.94 6.53
CA ASP A 85 7.57 -13.49 6.70
C ASP A 85 7.32 -13.06 8.15
N VAL A 86 6.93 -13.97 9.06
CA VAL A 86 6.66 -13.62 10.46
C VAL A 86 7.93 -13.53 11.31
N PRO A 87 8.03 -12.56 12.25
CA PRO A 87 7.07 -11.48 12.47
C PRO A 87 7.12 -10.42 11.37
N TYR A 88 5.95 -9.88 11.00
CA TYR A 88 5.87 -8.74 10.10
C TYR A 88 5.00 -7.61 10.64
N ILE A 89 5.28 -6.41 10.15
CA ILE A 89 4.58 -5.19 10.53
C ILE A 89 3.51 -4.88 9.48
N ALA A 90 2.24 -4.91 9.90
CA ALA A 90 1.14 -4.35 9.13
C ALA A 90 0.90 -2.92 9.61
N ALA A 91 1.00 -1.96 8.70
CA ALA A 91 0.98 -0.54 9.02
C ALA A 91 -0.12 0.20 8.26
N VAL A 92 -0.57 1.30 8.83
CA VAL A 92 -1.28 2.36 8.12
C VAL A 92 -0.31 3.53 8.00
N VAL A 93 -0.02 3.93 6.76
CA VAL A 93 0.83 5.07 6.45
C VAL A 93 -0.06 6.25 6.06
N GLU A 94 0.12 7.39 6.70
CA GLU A 94 -0.42 8.67 6.22
C GLU A 94 0.58 9.29 5.26
N LEU A 95 0.20 9.43 4.00
CA LEU A 95 1.05 10.01 2.96
C LEU A 95 0.95 11.54 2.96
N GLU A 96 1.94 12.21 2.38
CA GLU A 96 1.96 13.67 2.27
C GLU A 96 0.77 14.25 1.49
N GLU A 97 0.15 13.45 0.61
CA GLU A 97 -1.08 13.82 -0.08
C GLU A 97 -2.33 13.85 0.83
N GLY A 98 -2.20 13.42 2.10
CA GLY A 98 -3.25 13.43 3.13
C GLY A 98 -4.14 12.18 3.14
N VAL A 99 -3.83 11.18 2.31
CA VAL A 99 -4.53 9.88 2.30
C VAL A 99 -3.82 8.86 3.18
N ARG A 100 -4.56 7.84 3.64
CA ARG A 100 -4.01 6.76 4.48
C ARG A 100 -4.09 5.42 3.77
N MET A 101 -3.00 4.67 3.75
CA MET A 101 -2.90 3.38 3.08
C MET A 101 -2.50 2.28 4.06
N ALA A 102 -3.27 1.19 4.08
CA ALA A 102 -2.87 -0.05 4.75
C ALA A 102 -1.82 -0.78 3.90
N THR A 103 -0.72 -1.20 4.52
CA THR A 103 0.47 -1.71 3.83
C THR A 103 1.35 -2.53 4.77
N ARG A 104 2.49 -3.04 4.27
CA ARG A 104 3.55 -3.61 5.09
C ARG A 104 4.69 -2.62 5.26
N LEU A 105 5.23 -2.57 6.48
CA LEU A 105 6.51 -1.92 6.73
C LEU A 105 7.61 -2.98 6.62
N LEU A 106 8.54 -2.75 5.70
CA LEU A 106 9.69 -3.61 5.41
C LEU A 106 10.96 -3.00 6.02
N ASP A 107 12.01 -3.82 6.13
CA ASP A 107 13.35 -3.40 6.55
C ASP A 107 13.35 -2.61 7.87
N CYS A 108 12.49 -3.00 8.81
CA CYS A 108 12.30 -2.32 10.08
C CYS A 108 12.12 -3.36 11.20
N ASP A 109 12.87 -3.18 12.29
CA ASP A 109 12.65 -3.92 13.53
C ASP A 109 11.27 -3.55 14.11
N PRO A 110 10.38 -4.52 14.39
CA PRO A 110 9.08 -4.25 15.02
C PRO A 110 9.14 -3.43 16.30
N GLU A 111 10.22 -3.56 17.09
CA GLU A 111 10.38 -2.80 18.34
C GLU A 111 10.85 -1.35 18.11
N ALA A 112 11.38 -1.04 16.92
CA ALA A 112 11.86 0.30 16.58
C ALA A 112 10.75 1.22 16.02
N VAL A 113 9.58 0.68 15.68
CA VAL A 113 8.49 1.45 15.06
C VAL A 113 7.91 2.45 16.06
N THR A 114 7.78 3.70 15.64
CA THR A 114 7.14 4.76 16.42
C THR A 114 6.05 5.44 15.59
N LEU A 115 5.08 6.08 16.27
CA LEU A 115 4.19 7.03 15.62
C LEU A 115 5.02 8.12 14.91
N ASP A 116 4.47 8.61 13.80
CA ASP A 116 5.06 9.65 12.97
C ASP A 116 6.43 9.32 12.35
N MET A 117 6.93 8.08 12.48
CA MET A 117 8.17 7.65 11.86
C MET A 117 8.11 7.89 10.35
N PRO A 118 9.08 8.62 9.76
CA PRO A 118 9.09 8.91 8.34
C PRO A 118 9.38 7.64 7.54
N VAL A 119 8.60 7.42 6.49
CA VAL A 119 8.71 6.25 5.61
C VAL A 119 8.72 6.65 4.15
N THR A 120 9.30 5.78 3.33
CA THR A 120 9.35 5.93 1.87
C THR A 120 8.83 4.67 1.19
N LEU A 121 8.15 4.87 0.07
CA LEU A 121 7.58 3.83 -0.77
C LEU A 121 8.67 2.90 -1.32
N VAL A 122 8.37 1.61 -1.30
CA VAL A 122 9.11 0.57 -2.00
C VAL A 122 8.10 -0.41 -2.60
N PHE A 123 8.41 -0.97 -3.77
CA PHE A 123 7.59 -2.03 -4.34
C PHE A 123 8.20 -3.40 -4.02
N LYS A 124 7.45 -4.26 -3.34
CA LYS A 124 7.80 -5.67 -3.12
C LYS A 124 7.21 -6.50 -4.25
N ASP A 125 8.06 -7.21 -4.99
CA ASP A 125 7.62 -8.25 -5.92
C ASP A 125 7.16 -9.48 -5.11
N ILE A 126 5.96 -9.98 -5.40
CA ILE A 126 5.37 -11.14 -4.71
C ILE A 126 5.23 -12.36 -5.62
N GLY A 127 5.90 -12.36 -6.77
CA GLY A 127 5.85 -13.40 -7.78
C GLY A 127 4.90 -13.07 -8.93
N ASP A 128 5.05 -13.81 -10.04
CA ASP A 128 4.27 -13.65 -11.28
C ASP A 128 4.31 -12.21 -11.86
N GLY A 129 5.37 -11.45 -11.52
CA GLY A 129 5.54 -10.05 -11.93
C GLY A 129 4.64 -9.06 -11.20
N PHE A 130 3.97 -9.47 -10.13
CA PHE A 130 3.06 -8.63 -9.37
C PHE A 130 3.78 -7.88 -8.25
N LYS A 131 3.64 -6.56 -8.23
CA LYS A 131 4.25 -5.66 -7.25
C LYS A 131 3.21 -5.11 -6.27
N LEU A 132 3.54 -5.16 -4.99
CA LEU A 132 2.79 -4.51 -3.91
C LEU A 132 3.48 -3.23 -3.45
N PRO A 133 2.76 -2.10 -3.31
CA PRO A 133 3.28 -0.91 -2.67
C PRO A 133 3.41 -1.17 -1.16
N CYS A 134 4.65 -1.19 -0.71
CA CYS A 134 5.09 -1.33 0.67
C CYS A 134 5.84 -0.07 1.10
N PHE A 135 6.20 0.03 2.37
CA PHE A 135 6.98 1.14 2.88
C PHE A 135 8.17 0.63 3.67
N LYS A 136 9.21 1.45 3.78
CA LYS A 136 10.35 1.23 4.67
C LYS A 136 10.73 2.54 5.36
N PRO A 137 11.42 2.51 6.52
CA PRO A 137 11.93 3.73 7.15
C PRO A 137 12.70 4.60 6.16
N ALA A 138 12.46 5.90 6.20
CA ALA A 138 13.21 6.84 5.36
C ALA A 138 14.68 6.84 5.78
N THR A 139 15.60 6.66 4.83
CA THR A 139 17.02 6.95 5.06
C THR A 139 17.19 8.44 5.35
N LYS A 140 17.98 8.74 6.38
CA LYS A 140 18.42 10.11 6.67
C LYS A 140 19.21 10.71 5.51
#